data_AF-A0A849QXJ0-F1
#
_entry.id   AF-A0A849QXJ0-F1
#
_cell.length_a   1.000
_cell.length_b   1.000
_cell.length_c   1.000
_cell.angle_alpha   90.00
_cell.angle_beta   90.00
_cell.angle_gamma   90.00
#
_symmetry.space_group_name_H-M   'P 1'
#
loop_
_entity.id
_entity.type
_entity.pdbx_description
1 polymer ?
#
loop_
_entity_poly.entity_id
_entity_poly.type
_entity_poly.pdbx_seq_one_letter_code
_entity_poly.pdbx_strand_id
1 'polypeptide(L)'
;MSNITTTLWPIETHTQAKHEILKRYLQAWLPIMSRYNGRILYIDGFAGPGEYSKGEQGSPVIAVNTAKKHKSKLNAEILFWFIEAREDRCNHLKAILRNIYLPDNMKYEVECSKFDESLISQFNYLDEQKKRIAPTFAFIDPFGYSDTPFLIIKRIMENKKCEVLITFMSGFLNRFKSDPHKEEALDLLFDTREWRGIVFDSDSDEKSEKKIVRFYQNRLESCAEYVRTFEMENKFNQPIYHLIFCTHSIKGLKEMKRAMWKVDETGRFCFSDRTDPNQTVLFKREPDYRQLKKLIVDKFRGKEVPIEEIENFVVVETAFRETHFRKQILKPMEEVNPPEIRVVKSERKRKGVYPKGTIIRFL
;
A
#
# COMPACT_ATOMS: atom_id res chain seq x y z
N MET A 1 12.24 -6.77 15.55
CA MET A 1 11.54 -6.32 16.77
C MET A 1 11.66 -7.43 17.82
N SER A 2 11.57 -7.09 19.11
CA SER A 2 11.55 -8.05 20.22
C SER A 2 10.41 -9.05 20.05
N ASN A 3 10.63 -10.32 20.41
CA ASN A 3 9.54 -11.31 20.48
C ASN A 3 8.54 -10.85 21.55
N ILE A 4 7.46 -10.21 21.12
CA ILE A 4 6.41 -9.74 22.02
C ILE A 4 5.74 -10.98 22.60
N THR A 5 6.03 -11.31 23.86
CA THR A 5 5.50 -12.50 24.53
C THR A 5 4.12 -12.27 25.13
N THR A 6 3.80 -11.02 25.49
CA THR A 6 2.50 -10.67 26.07
C THR A 6 1.37 -10.63 25.04
N THR A 7 0.14 -10.84 25.50
CA THR A 7 -1.08 -10.72 24.69
C THR A 7 -1.28 -9.28 24.23
N LEU A 8 -1.10 -8.32 25.13
CA LEU A 8 -1.16 -6.88 24.86
C LEU A 8 0.21 -6.25 25.08
N TRP A 9 0.54 -5.25 24.27
CA TRP A 9 1.80 -4.50 24.38
C TRP A 9 1.58 -3.03 24.04
N PRO A 10 2.50 -2.12 24.43
CA PRO A 10 2.42 -0.72 24.04
C PRO A 10 2.51 -0.57 22.53
N ILE A 11 1.62 0.23 21.95
CA ILE A 11 1.67 0.53 20.52
C ILE A 11 2.94 1.30 20.16
N GLU A 12 3.64 0.86 19.14
CA GLU A 12 4.79 1.59 18.59
C GLU A 12 4.30 2.73 17.69
N THR A 13 5.03 3.85 17.67
CA THR A 13 4.60 5.05 16.93
C THR A 13 4.40 4.78 15.44
N HIS A 14 5.26 3.99 14.81
CA HIS A 14 5.13 3.63 13.40
C HIS A 14 3.89 2.75 13.13
N THR A 15 3.48 1.95 14.11
CA THR A 15 2.25 1.15 14.02
C THR A 15 1.01 2.06 14.04
N GLN A 16 1.03 3.16 14.80
CA GLN A 16 -0.02 4.19 14.72
C GLN A 16 -0.11 4.82 13.33
N ALA A 17 1.02 5.12 12.68
CA ALA A 17 1.04 5.69 11.34
C ALA A 17 0.37 4.75 10.32
N LYS A 18 0.74 3.47 10.38
CA LYS A 18 0.18 2.40 9.55
C LYS A 18 -1.33 2.23 9.77
N HIS A 19 -1.78 2.26 11.02
CA HIS A 19 -3.21 2.23 11.37
C HIS A 19 -3.98 3.44 10.83
N GLU A 20 -3.38 4.62 10.85
CA GLU A 20 -3.99 5.82 10.27
C GLU A 20 -4.06 5.75 8.74
N ILE A 21 -3.03 5.18 8.07
CA ILE A 21 -3.08 4.89 6.62
C ILE A 21 -4.22 3.93 6.31
N LEU A 22 -4.28 2.79 7.03
CA LEU A 22 -5.31 1.77 6.88
C LEU A 22 -6.71 2.39 7.00
N LYS A 23 -6.94 3.16 8.07
CA LYS A 23 -8.21 3.85 8.31
C LYS A 23 -8.59 4.78 7.16
N ARG A 24 -7.67 5.64 6.73
CA ARG A 24 -7.90 6.60 5.62
C ARG A 24 -8.18 5.89 4.31
N TYR A 25 -7.45 4.81 4.05
CA TYR A 25 -7.65 4.03 2.84
C TYR A 25 -9.00 3.32 2.85
N LEU A 26 -9.41 2.69 3.96
CA LEU A 26 -10.73 2.08 4.10
C LEU A 26 -11.88 3.08 3.96
N GLN A 27 -11.73 4.32 4.43
CA GLN A 27 -12.70 5.40 4.20
C GLN A 27 -12.93 5.71 2.71
N ALA A 28 -11.93 5.48 1.85
CA ALA A 28 -12.08 5.61 0.41
C ALA A 28 -12.54 4.30 -0.25
N TRP A 29 -11.91 3.19 0.12
CA TRP A 29 -12.12 1.88 -0.48
C TRP A 29 -13.54 1.35 -0.28
N LEU A 30 -14.06 1.38 0.94
CA LEU A 30 -15.39 0.86 1.29
C LEU A 30 -16.51 1.43 0.40
N PRO A 31 -16.71 2.76 0.29
CA PRO A 31 -17.78 3.30 -0.56
C PRO A 31 -17.54 3.08 -2.05
N ILE A 32 -16.27 3.02 -2.50
CA ILE A 32 -15.95 2.74 -3.90
C ILE A 32 -16.36 1.31 -4.24
N MET A 33 -15.93 0.34 -3.44
CA MET A 33 -16.16 -1.07 -3.72
C MET A 33 -17.59 -1.49 -3.43
N SER A 34 -18.19 -0.96 -2.37
CA SER A 34 -19.57 -1.26 -1.98
C SER A 34 -20.61 -0.77 -3.02
N ARG A 35 -20.26 0.22 -3.84
CA ARG A 35 -21.14 0.74 -4.90
C ARG A 35 -21.27 -0.20 -6.09
N TYR A 36 -20.23 -0.97 -6.42
CA TYR A 36 -20.16 -1.73 -7.68
C TYR A 36 -20.12 -3.25 -7.48
N ASN A 37 -20.19 -3.73 -6.24
CA ASN A 37 -20.06 -5.14 -5.91
C ASN A 37 -21.12 -5.54 -4.87
N GLY A 38 -21.73 -6.72 -5.02
CA GLY A 38 -22.72 -7.23 -4.06
C GLY A 38 -22.10 -7.73 -2.76
N ARG A 39 -20.85 -8.20 -2.81
CA ARG A 39 -20.06 -8.65 -1.66
C ARG A 39 -18.62 -8.15 -1.79
N ILE A 40 -18.03 -7.72 -0.68
CA ILE A 40 -16.61 -7.34 -0.57
C ILE A 40 -16.00 -7.98 0.68
N LEU A 41 -14.70 -8.25 0.61
CA LEU A 41 -13.95 -8.90 1.68
C LEU A 41 -12.81 -7.99 2.15
N TYR A 42 -12.66 -7.85 3.46
CA TYR A 42 -11.47 -7.31 4.09
C TYR A 42 -10.74 -8.45 4.79
N ILE A 43 -9.46 -8.64 4.50
CA ILE A 43 -8.62 -9.62 5.20
C ILE A 43 -7.61 -8.85 6.04
N ASP A 44 -7.53 -9.18 7.33
CA ASP A 44 -6.38 -8.85 8.17
C ASP A 44 -5.61 -10.14 8.44
N GLY A 45 -4.46 -10.29 7.78
CA GLY A 45 -3.69 -11.54 7.83
C GLY A 45 -2.93 -11.74 9.14
N PHE A 46 -2.77 -10.68 9.92
CA PHE A 46 -2.01 -10.67 11.18
C PHE A 46 -2.72 -9.77 12.19
N ALA A 47 -3.95 -10.18 12.53
CA ALA A 47 -4.96 -9.33 13.17
C ALA A 47 -4.58 -8.84 14.57
N GLY A 48 -3.70 -9.55 15.28
CA GLY A 48 -3.33 -9.22 16.65
C GLY A 48 -4.50 -9.37 17.64
N PRO A 49 -4.34 -8.86 18.86
CA PRO A 49 -5.33 -8.97 19.93
C PRO A 49 -6.53 -8.01 19.79
N GLY A 50 -6.56 -7.17 18.74
CA GLY A 50 -7.60 -6.15 18.53
C GLY A 50 -7.40 -4.82 19.26
N GLU A 51 -6.52 -4.74 20.26
CA GLU A 51 -6.14 -3.50 20.95
C GLU A 51 -4.72 -3.56 21.53
N TYR A 52 -4.18 -2.42 21.95
CA TYR A 52 -2.88 -2.31 22.62
C TYR A 52 -3.05 -2.06 24.12
N SER A 53 -1.95 -2.10 24.88
CA SER A 53 -1.98 -2.12 26.34
C SER A 53 -2.59 -0.88 27.01
N LYS A 54 -2.81 0.23 26.30
CA LYS A 54 -3.51 1.41 26.82
C LYS A 54 -4.88 1.65 26.15
N GLY A 55 -5.43 0.63 25.49
CA GLY A 55 -6.74 0.66 24.84
C GLY A 55 -6.73 1.28 23.43
N GLU A 56 -5.56 1.54 22.85
CA GLU A 56 -5.50 1.95 21.44
C GLU A 56 -5.99 0.82 20.54
N GLN A 57 -6.74 1.16 19.50
CA GLN A 57 -7.38 0.16 18.63
C GLN A 57 -6.39 -0.51 17.69
N GLY A 58 -6.51 -1.84 17.58
CA GLY A 58 -5.85 -2.67 16.57
C GLY A 58 -6.50 -2.57 15.18
N SER A 59 -5.85 -3.09 14.15
CA SER A 59 -6.35 -3.06 12.77
C SER A 59 -7.74 -3.68 12.57
N PRO A 60 -8.13 -4.81 13.22
CA PRO A 60 -9.48 -5.35 13.07
C PRO A 60 -10.57 -4.40 13.57
N VAL A 61 -10.34 -3.82 14.75
CA VAL A 61 -11.27 -2.89 15.40
C VAL A 61 -11.35 -1.58 14.62
N ILE A 62 -10.23 -1.11 14.05
CA ILE A 62 -10.20 0.04 13.15
C ILE A 62 -11.02 -0.24 11.89
N ALA A 63 -10.86 -1.40 11.25
CA ALA A 63 -11.57 -1.75 10.03
C ALA A 63 -13.09 -1.80 10.25
N VAL A 64 -13.52 -2.52 11.29
CA VAL A 64 -14.94 -2.62 11.68
C VAL A 64 -15.52 -1.25 11.99
N ASN A 65 -14.86 -0.46 12.84
CA ASN A 65 -15.34 0.86 13.21
C ASN A 65 -15.40 1.82 12.01
N THR A 66 -14.46 1.71 11.08
CA THR A 66 -14.42 2.55 9.88
C THR A 66 -15.63 2.26 8.97
N ALA A 67 -16.00 1.00 8.80
CA ALA A 67 -17.19 0.63 8.03
C ALA A 67 -18.49 0.98 8.76
N LYS A 68 -18.59 0.64 10.05
CA LYS A 68 -19.77 0.91 10.88
C LYS A 68 -20.10 2.41 10.98
N LYS A 69 -19.07 3.25 11.12
CA LYS A 69 -19.22 4.71 11.29
C LYS A 69 -19.12 5.46 9.96
N HIS A 70 -19.17 4.74 8.83
CA HIS A 70 -19.00 5.34 7.52
C HIS A 70 -20.20 6.26 7.18
N LYS A 71 -19.92 7.47 6.68
CA LYS A 71 -20.98 8.46 6.38
C LYS A 71 -21.82 8.08 5.17
N SER A 72 -21.19 7.48 4.16
CA SER A 72 -21.90 6.98 2.96
C SER A 72 -22.55 5.63 3.25
N LYS A 73 -23.75 5.40 2.69
CA LYS A 73 -24.41 4.09 2.73
C LYS A 73 -23.55 3.04 2.01
N LEU A 74 -23.25 1.95 2.72
CA LEU A 74 -22.53 0.79 2.18
C LEU A 74 -23.57 -0.30 1.86
N ASN A 75 -23.82 -0.56 0.57
CA ASN A 75 -24.88 -1.47 0.11
C ASN A 75 -24.42 -2.93 -0.04
N ALA A 76 -23.12 -3.16 -0.23
CA ALA A 76 -22.55 -4.50 -0.30
C ALA A 76 -22.65 -5.25 1.04
N GLU A 77 -22.68 -6.58 0.96
CA GLU A 77 -22.30 -7.43 2.09
C GLU A 77 -20.78 -7.29 2.31
N ILE A 78 -20.39 -6.93 3.54
CA ILE A 78 -19.00 -6.74 3.94
C ILE A 78 -18.62 -7.87 4.87
N LEU A 79 -17.69 -8.70 4.42
CA LEU A 79 -17.09 -9.72 5.27
C LEU A 79 -15.72 -9.23 5.74
N PHE A 80 -15.49 -9.25 7.04
CA PHE A 80 -14.16 -9.08 7.63
C PHE A 80 -13.63 -10.45 8.04
N TRP A 81 -12.44 -10.81 7.59
CA TRP A 81 -11.78 -12.05 7.98
C TRP A 81 -10.46 -11.71 8.66
N PHE A 82 -10.39 -12.03 9.95
CA PHE A 82 -9.27 -11.72 10.82
C PHE A 82 -8.53 -13.01 11.17
N ILE A 83 -7.26 -13.08 10.81
CA ILE A 83 -6.42 -14.26 11.03
C ILE A 83 -5.34 -13.91 12.07
N GLU A 84 -5.24 -14.71 13.12
CA GLU A 84 -4.24 -14.54 14.18
C GLU A 84 -3.76 -15.90 14.68
N ALA A 85 -2.47 -16.17 14.52
CA ALA A 85 -1.87 -17.46 14.83
C ALA A 85 -1.77 -17.73 16.34
N ARG A 86 -1.61 -16.69 17.16
CA ARG A 86 -1.52 -16.85 18.61
C ARG A 86 -2.90 -16.94 19.23
N GLU A 87 -3.19 -18.08 19.82
CA GLU A 87 -4.48 -18.38 20.43
C GLU A 87 -4.90 -17.37 21.51
N ASP A 88 -3.97 -16.90 22.35
CA ASP A 88 -4.27 -15.90 23.39
C ASP A 88 -4.73 -14.56 22.79
N ARG A 89 -4.08 -14.10 21.72
CA ARG A 89 -4.45 -12.88 20.98
C ARG A 89 -5.75 -13.07 20.21
N CYS A 90 -5.91 -14.20 19.54
CA CYS A 90 -7.12 -14.54 18.81
C CYS A 90 -8.36 -14.55 19.73
N ASN A 91 -8.23 -15.16 20.91
CA ASN A 91 -9.30 -15.20 21.92
C ASN A 91 -9.62 -13.81 22.47
N HIS A 92 -8.60 -12.98 22.68
CA HIS A 92 -8.78 -11.58 23.07
C HIS A 92 -9.54 -10.78 22.00
N LEU A 93 -9.14 -10.93 20.73
CA LEU A 93 -9.81 -10.29 19.60
C LEU A 93 -11.28 -10.71 19.49
N LYS A 94 -11.58 -12.01 19.63
CA LYS A 94 -12.96 -12.53 19.69
C LYS A 94 -13.77 -11.86 20.80
N ALA A 95 -13.20 -11.72 21.99
CA ALA A 95 -13.86 -11.07 23.12
C ALA A 95 -14.18 -9.59 22.84
N ILE A 96 -13.25 -8.84 22.24
CA ILE A 96 -13.49 -7.44 21.85
C ILE A 96 -14.61 -7.35 20.81
N LEU A 97 -14.53 -8.13 19.74
CA LEU A 97 -15.46 -8.01 18.61
C LEU A 97 -16.88 -8.42 18.98
N ARG A 98 -17.07 -9.37 19.90
CA ARG A 98 -18.39 -9.76 20.44
C ARG A 98 -19.16 -8.58 21.04
N ASN A 99 -18.47 -7.57 21.55
CA ASN A 99 -19.08 -6.38 22.13
C ASN A 99 -19.43 -5.31 21.08
N ILE A 100 -19.14 -5.56 19.80
CA ILE A 100 -19.41 -4.62 18.71
C ILE A 100 -20.65 -5.06 17.95
N TYR A 101 -21.75 -4.31 18.12
CA TYR A 101 -22.94 -4.47 17.28
C TYR A 101 -22.63 -4.09 15.82
N LEU A 102 -22.92 -4.99 14.88
CA LEU A 102 -22.78 -4.79 13.44
C LEU A 102 -24.15 -4.65 12.76
N PRO A 103 -24.25 -3.83 11.69
CA PRO A 103 -25.39 -3.88 10.77
C PRO A 103 -25.50 -5.23 10.06
N ASP A 104 -26.71 -5.61 9.63
CA ASP A 104 -27.01 -6.91 9.00
C ASP A 104 -26.14 -7.25 7.77
N ASN A 105 -25.73 -6.23 7.02
CA ASN A 105 -24.89 -6.40 5.84
C ASN A 105 -23.39 -6.51 6.17
N MET A 106 -23.00 -6.55 7.45
CA MET A 106 -21.61 -6.69 7.87
C MET A 106 -21.45 -7.93 8.74
N LYS A 107 -20.42 -8.72 8.46
CA LYS A 107 -20.07 -9.93 9.21
C LYS A 107 -18.58 -9.97 9.45
N TYR A 108 -18.16 -10.55 10.56
CA TYR A 108 -16.75 -10.86 10.78
C TYR A 108 -16.57 -12.35 11.08
N GLU A 109 -15.40 -12.87 10.74
CA GLU A 109 -14.89 -14.17 11.16
C GLU A 109 -13.50 -13.97 11.78
N VAL A 110 -13.22 -14.67 12.89
CA VAL A 110 -11.91 -14.65 13.54
C VAL A 110 -11.35 -16.07 13.57
N GLU A 111 -10.30 -16.29 12.79
CA GLU A 111 -9.65 -17.57 12.64
C GLU A 111 -8.34 -17.62 13.44
N CYS A 112 -8.26 -18.57 14.37
CA CYS A 112 -7.04 -18.80 15.16
C CYS A 112 -6.12 -19.77 14.41
N SER A 113 -5.41 -19.25 13.42
CA SER A 113 -4.58 -20.04 12.51
C SER A 113 -3.48 -19.17 11.91
N LYS A 114 -2.51 -19.79 11.22
CA LYS A 114 -1.52 -19.02 10.46
C LYS A 114 -2.13 -18.47 9.18
N PHE A 115 -1.65 -17.30 8.78
CA PHE A 115 -2.08 -16.61 7.57
C PHE A 115 -1.99 -17.51 6.33
N ASP A 116 -0.84 -18.14 6.12
CA ASP A 116 -0.56 -18.95 4.96
C ASP A 116 -1.43 -20.21 4.89
N GLU A 117 -1.51 -20.95 5.99
CA GLU A 117 -2.36 -22.14 6.14
C GLU A 117 -3.84 -21.80 5.85
N SER A 118 -4.35 -20.70 6.42
CA SER A 118 -5.74 -20.25 6.25
C SER A 118 -6.05 -19.88 4.80
N LEU A 119 -5.18 -19.07 4.17
CA LEU A 119 -5.39 -18.62 2.80
C LEU A 119 -5.25 -19.76 1.80
N ILE A 120 -4.27 -20.65 1.95
CA ILE A 120 -4.09 -21.83 1.09
C ILE A 120 -5.32 -22.74 1.17
N SER A 121 -5.82 -23.01 2.38
CA SER A 121 -7.02 -23.82 2.57
C SER A 121 -8.25 -23.22 1.88
N GLN A 122 -8.52 -21.93 2.10
CA GLN A 122 -9.64 -21.24 1.44
C GLN A 122 -9.50 -21.22 -0.08
N PHE A 123 -8.28 -21.07 -0.56
CA PHE A 123 -7.99 -21.07 -1.98
C PHE A 123 -8.21 -22.43 -2.63
N ASN A 124 -7.77 -23.52 -1.99
CA ASN A 124 -8.05 -24.88 -2.46
C ASN A 124 -9.56 -25.14 -2.52
N TYR A 125 -10.29 -24.74 -1.47
CA TYR A 125 -11.75 -24.82 -1.46
C TYR A 125 -12.38 -24.02 -2.62
N LEU A 126 -11.93 -22.78 -2.86
CA LEU A 126 -12.44 -21.98 -3.98
C LEU A 126 -12.15 -22.63 -5.34
N ASP A 127 -10.99 -23.26 -5.51
CA ASP A 127 -10.62 -23.96 -6.75
C ASP A 127 -11.51 -25.19 -7.00
N GLU A 128 -11.74 -26.00 -5.97
CA GLU A 128 -12.67 -27.15 -6.01
C GLU A 128 -14.09 -26.69 -6.40
N GLN A 129 -14.53 -25.56 -5.87
CA GLN A 129 -15.83 -24.97 -6.17
C GLN A 129 -15.84 -24.19 -7.50
N LYS A 130 -14.71 -24.11 -8.23
CA LYS A 130 -14.51 -23.28 -9.43
C LYS A 130 -14.95 -21.83 -9.25
N LYS A 131 -14.76 -21.31 -8.04
CA LYS A 131 -15.07 -19.92 -7.67
C LYS A 131 -13.80 -19.09 -7.63
N ARG A 132 -13.99 -17.79 -7.42
CA ARG A 132 -12.92 -16.84 -7.16
C ARG A 132 -13.22 -16.11 -5.86
N ILE A 133 -12.18 -15.63 -5.21
CA ILE A 133 -12.33 -14.77 -4.04
C ILE A 133 -13.15 -13.52 -4.41
N ALA A 134 -13.96 -13.02 -3.48
CA ALA A 134 -14.68 -11.76 -3.67
C ALA A 134 -13.68 -10.60 -3.87
N PRO A 135 -14.11 -9.43 -4.41
CA PRO A 135 -13.30 -8.21 -4.37
C PRO A 135 -12.76 -7.96 -2.96
N THR A 136 -11.43 -7.93 -2.82
CA THR A 136 -10.77 -7.99 -1.52
C THR A 136 -9.78 -6.85 -1.33
N PHE A 137 -9.74 -6.28 -0.12
CA PHE A 137 -8.57 -5.58 0.35
C PHE A 137 -7.91 -6.42 1.44
N ALA A 138 -6.69 -6.90 1.18
CA ALA A 138 -5.91 -7.69 2.13
C ALA A 138 -4.81 -6.83 2.78
N PHE A 139 -4.88 -6.69 4.09
CA PHE A 139 -3.87 -6.07 4.93
C PHE A 139 -3.00 -7.17 5.53
N ILE A 140 -1.72 -7.17 5.17
CA ILE A 140 -0.77 -8.25 5.47
C ILE A 140 0.40 -7.64 6.23
N ASP A 141 0.37 -7.76 7.56
CA ASP A 141 1.29 -7.09 8.47
C ASP A 141 2.07 -8.07 9.37
N PRO A 142 2.97 -8.89 8.80
CA PRO A 142 3.69 -9.88 9.58
C PRO A 142 4.65 -9.20 10.58
N PHE A 143 4.85 -9.83 11.74
CA PHE A 143 5.93 -9.47 12.66
C PHE A 143 7.32 -9.86 12.12
N GLY A 144 7.36 -10.76 11.13
CA GLY A 144 8.56 -11.32 10.52
C GLY A 144 8.43 -11.49 9.01
N TYR A 145 9.11 -12.50 8.46
CA TYR A 145 9.24 -12.73 7.01
C TYR A 145 8.81 -14.14 6.57
N SER A 146 8.68 -15.06 7.52
CA SER A 146 8.44 -16.48 7.24
C SER A 146 6.99 -16.82 6.90
N ASP A 147 6.06 -15.90 7.16
CA ASP A 147 4.62 -16.21 7.18
C ASP A 147 3.86 -15.64 5.97
N THR A 148 4.56 -15.14 4.94
CA THR A 148 3.93 -14.47 3.78
C THR A 148 4.46 -14.97 2.43
N PRO A 149 4.13 -16.20 2.01
CA PRO A 149 4.51 -16.72 0.69
C PRO A 149 4.03 -15.85 -0.48
N PHE A 150 4.89 -15.61 -1.47
CA PHE A 150 4.54 -14.84 -2.68
C PHE A 150 3.34 -15.43 -3.42
N LEU A 151 3.21 -16.76 -3.44
CA LEU A 151 2.13 -17.47 -4.10
C LEU A 151 0.75 -17.00 -3.63
N ILE A 152 0.59 -16.72 -2.33
CA ILE A 152 -0.69 -16.24 -1.78
C ILE A 152 -1.03 -14.87 -2.34
N ILE A 153 -0.05 -13.96 -2.39
CA ILE A 153 -0.24 -12.62 -2.96
C ILE A 153 -0.62 -12.73 -4.43
N LYS A 154 0.11 -13.54 -5.19
CA LYS A 154 -0.17 -13.82 -6.60
C LYS A 154 -1.62 -14.29 -6.78
N ARG A 155 -2.07 -15.24 -5.97
CA ARG A 155 -3.45 -15.77 -6.00
C ARG A 155 -4.52 -14.74 -5.64
N ILE A 156 -4.28 -13.86 -4.68
CA ILE A 156 -5.18 -12.73 -4.39
C ILE A 156 -5.28 -11.80 -5.62
N MET A 157 -4.12 -11.48 -6.22
CA MET A 157 -4.03 -10.54 -7.34
C MET A 157 -4.54 -11.09 -8.68
N GLU A 158 -4.84 -12.38 -8.80
CA GLU A 158 -5.54 -12.94 -9.97
C GLU A 158 -6.93 -12.30 -10.18
N ASN A 159 -7.59 -11.88 -9.10
CA ASN A 159 -8.80 -11.10 -9.19
C ASN A 159 -8.46 -9.61 -9.34
N LYS A 160 -8.81 -9.03 -10.51
CA LYS A 160 -8.57 -7.61 -10.85
C LYS A 160 -9.22 -6.59 -9.92
N LYS A 161 -10.15 -7.02 -9.06
CA LYS A 161 -10.80 -6.18 -8.05
C LYS A 161 -10.19 -6.36 -6.65
N CYS A 162 -9.05 -7.04 -6.54
CA CYS A 162 -8.32 -7.20 -5.29
C CYS A 162 -7.13 -6.25 -5.19
N GLU A 163 -6.82 -5.88 -3.95
CA GLU A 163 -5.76 -4.97 -3.58
C GLU A 163 -5.08 -5.50 -2.31
N VAL A 164 -3.78 -5.33 -2.21
CA VAL A 164 -2.98 -5.85 -1.09
C VAL A 164 -2.09 -4.75 -0.55
N LEU A 165 -2.02 -4.58 0.76
CA LEU A 165 -1.04 -3.75 1.46
C LEU A 165 -0.19 -4.64 2.36
N ILE A 166 1.10 -4.75 2.07
CA ILE A 166 2.04 -5.64 2.76
C ILE A 166 3.07 -4.83 3.54
N THR A 167 3.33 -5.20 4.79
CA THR A 167 4.51 -4.75 5.53
C THR A 167 5.69 -5.68 5.23
N PHE A 168 6.72 -5.14 4.59
CA PHE A 168 7.95 -5.85 4.25
C PHE A 168 9.09 -5.42 5.18
N MET A 169 9.51 -6.31 6.06
CA MET A 169 10.47 -6.04 7.14
C MET A 169 11.95 -6.09 6.70
N SER A 170 12.34 -5.47 5.59
CA SER A 170 13.67 -5.53 4.94
C SER A 170 14.91 -5.55 5.86
N GLY A 171 14.87 -4.85 7.00
CA GLY A 171 15.96 -4.79 7.97
C GLY A 171 16.36 -6.13 8.60
N PHE A 172 15.55 -7.18 8.43
CA PHE A 172 15.91 -8.52 8.89
C PHE A 172 17.11 -9.07 8.12
N LEU A 173 17.28 -8.76 6.83
CA LEU A 173 18.25 -9.43 5.93
C LEU A 173 19.71 -9.28 6.32
N ASN A 174 20.08 -8.17 6.97
CA ASN A 174 21.44 -8.00 7.50
C ASN A 174 21.80 -9.08 8.54
N ARG A 175 20.81 -9.76 9.12
CA ARG A 175 20.96 -10.83 10.12
C ARG A 175 21.00 -12.25 9.51
N PHE A 176 20.95 -12.38 8.18
CA PHE A 176 20.70 -13.66 7.47
C PHE A 176 21.92 -14.24 6.80
N LYS A 177 23.06 -13.56 6.80
CA LYS A 177 24.27 -13.98 6.07
C LYS A 177 24.83 -15.36 6.51
N SER A 178 24.17 -16.11 7.40
CA SER A 178 24.71 -17.36 7.97
C SER A 178 23.67 -18.40 8.47
N ASP A 179 22.37 -18.31 8.16
CA ASP A 179 21.35 -19.22 8.73
C ASP A 179 20.53 -19.98 7.66
N PRO A 180 20.81 -21.29 7.44
CA PRO A 180 20.14 -22.12 6.43
C PRO A 180 18.62 -22.28 6.61
N HIS A 181 18.11 -22.29 7.85
CA HIS A 181 16.67 -22.45 8.11
C HIS A 181 15.85 -21.26 7.64
N LYS A 182 16.50 -20.11 7.44
CA LYS A 182 15.86 -18.90 6.94
C LYS A 182 15.80 -18.83 5.43
N GLU A 183 16.56 -19.66 4.71
CA GLU A 183 16.58 -19.66 3.26
C GLU A 183 15.27 -20.18 2.67
N GLU A 184 14.67 -21.23 3.25
CA GLU A 184 13.39 -21.79 2.79
C GLU A 184 12.25 -20.77 2.92
N ALA A 185 12.20 -20.05 4.04
CA ALA A 185 11.25 -18.96 4.25
C ALA A 185 11.39 -17.86 3.18
N LEU A 186 12.62 -17.52 2.78
CA LEU A 186 12.86 -16.54 1.73
C LEU A 186 12.54 -17.10 0.33
N ASP A 187 12.80 -18.38 0.09
CA ASP A 187 12.38 -19.06 -1.13
C ASP A 187 10.86 -19.02 -1.30
N LEU A 188 10.09 -19.16 -0.22
CA LEU A 188 8.63 -19.00 -0.23
C LEU A 188 8.20 -17.53 -0.38
N LEU A 189 8.84 -16.61 0.33
CA LEU A 189 8.55 -15.17 0.29
C LEU A 189 8.77 -14.57 -1.09
N PHE A 190 9.78 -15.05 -1.82
CA PHE A 190 10.10 -14.60 -3.16
C PHE A 190 9.62 -15.54 -4.25
N ASP A 191 9.27 -16.78 -3.94
CA ASP A 191 8.95 -17.85 -4.91
C ASP A 191 10.05 -17.98 -5.99
N THR A 192 11.30 -18.01 -5.53
CA THR A 192 12.53 -18.26 -6.32
C THR A 192 13.75 -18.30 -5.40
N ARG A 193 14.88 -18.80 -5.91
CA ARG A 193 16.20 -18.78 -5.26
C ARG A 193 17.11 -17.63 -5.70
N GLU A 194 16.72 -16.86 -6.72
CA GLU A 194 17.52 -15.77 -7.32
C GLU A 194 17.92 -14.68 -6.31
N TRP A 195 17.13 -14.49 -5.25
CA TRP A 195 17.41 -13.51 -4.20
C TRP A 195 18.78 -13.71 -3.53
N ARG A 196 19.32 -14.94 -3.51
CA ARG A 196 20.64 -15.24 -2.94
C ARG A 196 21.73 -14.45 -3.64
N GLY A 197 21.73 -14.43 -4.98
CA GLY A 197 22.69 -13.67 -5.76
C GLY A 197 22.63 -12.17 -5.45
N ILE A 198 21.45 -11.65 -5.14
CA ILE A 198 21.23 -10.23 -4.83
C ILE A 198 21.76 -9.85 -3.44
N VAL A 199 21.61 -10.74 -2.46
CA VAL A 199 22.05 -10.52 -1.07
C VAL A 199 23.56 -10.72 -0.89
N PHE A 200 24.14 -11.68 -1.62
CA PHE A 200 25.57 -12.02 -1.52
C PHE A 200 26.46 -11.25 -2.50
N ASP A 201 25.88 -10.54 -3.46
CA ASP A 201 26.61 -9.63 -4.36
C ASP A 201 27.18 -8.42 -3.58
N SER A 202 28.49 -8.51 -3.30
CA SER A 202 29.31 -7.53 -2.59
C SER A 202 29.75 -6.34 -3.44
N ASP A 203 29.53 -6.38 -4.76
CA ASP A 203 30.26 -5.54 -5.71
C ASP A 203 29.51 -4.23 -6.05
N SER A 204 28.50 -3.85 -5.27
CA SER A 204 27.79 -2.58 -5.44
C SER A 204 27.78 -1.72 -4.18
N ASP A 205 27.90 -0.40 -4.37
CA ASP A 205 27.72 0.61 -3.31
C ASP A 205 26.27 0.67 -2.75
N GLU A 206 25.30 0.03 -3.40
CA GLU A 206 23.92 -0.02 -2.92
C GLU A 206 23.76 -1.01 -1.76
N LYS A 207 23.22 -0.54 -0.62
CA LYS A 207 22.90 -1.38 0.54
C LYS A 207 22.03 -2.57 0.11
N SER A 208 22.39 -3.80 0.51
CA SER A 208 21.67 -5.04 0.19
C SER A 208 20.16 -4.97 0.49
N GLU A 209 19.78 -4.21 1.51
CA GLU A 209 18.39 -3.93 1.88
C GLU A 209 17.60 -3.20 0.77
N LYS A 210 18.21 -2.32 -0.01
CA LYS A 210 17.52 -1.63 -1.10
C LYS A 210 17.30 -2.57 -2.29
N LYS A 211 18.32 -3.37 -2.62
CA LYS A 211 18.26 -4.34 -3.72
C LYS A 211 17.13 -5.35 -3.53
N ILE A 212 16.96 -5.86 -2.31
CA ILE A 212 15.94 -6.89 -2.03
C ILE A 212 14.51 -6.33 -2.00
N VAL A 213 14.33 -5.08 -1.57
CA VAL A 213 13.04 -4.38 -1.62
C VAL A 213 12.64 -4.18 -3.07
N ARG A 214 13.59 -3.72 -3.91
CA ARG A 214 13.40 -3.61 -5.36
C ARG A 214 13.09 -4.97 -5.98
N PHE A 215 13.81 -6.02 -5.57
CA PHE A 215 13.55 -7.36 -6.07
C PHE A 215 12.13 -7.83 -5.73
N TYR A 216 11.68 -7.63 -4.49
CA TYR A 216 10.32 -7.97 -4.08
C TYR A 216 9.27 -7.16 -4.85
N GLN A 217 9.51 -5.86 -5.03
CA GLN A 217 8.64 -5.00 -5.85
C GLN A 217 8.51 -5.53 -7.28
N ASN A 218 9.63 -5.83 -7.95
CA ASN A 218 9.63 -6.39 -9.30
C ASN A 218 8.86 -7.71 -9.38
N ARG A 219 8.98 -8.56 -8.35
CA ARG A 219 8.20 -9.80 -8.25
C ARG A 219 6.71 -9.49 -8.19
N LEU A 220 6.28 -8.54 -7.38
CA LEU A 220 4.87 -8.14 -7.25
C LEU A 220 4.33 -7.49 -8.53
N GLU A 221 5.16 -6.77 -9.29
CA GLU A 221 4.80 -6.20 -10.60
C GLU A 221 4.47 -7.29 -11.64
N SER A 222 4.90 -8.54 -11.44
CA SER A 222 4.49 -9.66 -12.30
C SER A 222 3.04 -10.09 -12.12
N CYS A 223 2.39 -9.72 -11.00
CA CYS A 223 1.01 -10.12 -10.70
C CYS A 223 0.05 -8.94 -10.44
N ALA A 224 0.56 -7.72 -10.27
CA ALA A 224 -0.21 -6.49 -10.07
C ALA A 224 0.14 -5.43 -11.13
N GLU A 225 -0.85 -4.69 -11.63
CA GLU A 225 -0.61 -3.61 -12.61
C GLU A 225 0.13 -2.41 -12.01
N TYR A 226 -0.13 -2.11 -10.73
CA TYR A 226 0.51 -1.04 -10.00
C TYR A 226 1.04 -1.56 -8.67
N VAL A 227 2.33 -1.34 -8.42
CA VAL A 227 3.00 -1.61 -7.15
C VAL A 227 3.66 -0.35 -6.62
N ARG A 228 3.36 0.06 -5.38
CA ARG A 228 4.02 1.20 -4.75
C ARG A 228 4.66 0.81 -3.44
N THR A 229 5.93 1.19 -3.31
CA THR A 229 6.72 0.96 -2.12
C THR A 229 6.91 2.27 -1.38
N PHE A 230 6.53 2.28 -0.11
CA PHE A 230 6.68 3.39 0.81
C PHE A 230 7.61 2.97 1.94
N GLU A 231 8.76 3.62 2.06
CA GLU A 231 9.69 3.39 3.17
C GLU A 231 9.20 4.17 4.39
N MET A 232 9.11 3.48 5.52
CA MET A 232 8.79 4.08 6.81
C MET A 232 10.08 4.37 7.57
N GLU A 233 10.32 5.64 7.90
CA GLU A 233 11.51 6.05 8.64
C GLU A 233 11.18 6.39 10.11
N ASN A 234 12.15 6.17 10.99
CA ASN A 234 12.07 6.65 12.37
C ASN A 234 12.42 8.15 12.45
N LYS A 235 12.34 8.73 13.66
CA LYS A 235 12.67 10.15 13.91
C LYS A 235 14.13 10.53 13.62
N PHE A 236 15.00 9.55 13.38
CA PHE A 236 16.41 9.72 13.04
C PHE A 236 16.68 9.42 11.55
N ASN A 237 15.64 9.38 10.71
CA ASN A 237 15.71 9.05 9.28
C ASN A 237 16.34 7.68 8.99
N GLN A 238 16.12 6.70 9.89
CA GLN A 238 16.52 5.32 9.64
C GLN A 238 15.31 4.50 9.20
N PRO A 239 15.41 3.71 8.12
CA PRO A 239 14.36 2.80 7.68
C PRO A 239 13.97 1.81 8.78
N ILE A 240 12.67 1.64 9.00
CA ILE A 240 12.09 0.64 9.91
C ILE A 240 11.59 -0.56 9.10
N TYR A 241 10.77 -0.30 8.07
CA TYR A 241 10.20 -1.28 7.14
C TYR A 241 9.67 -0.58 5.89
N HIS A 242 9.21 -1.36 4.92
CA HIS A 242 8.53 -0.87 3.71
C HIS A 242 7.06 -1.30 3.71
N LEU A 243 6.15 -0.40 3.35
CA LEU A 243 4.79 -0.73 2.98
C LEU A 243 4.71 -0.87 1.47
N ILE A 244 4.27 -2.02 0.98
CA ILE A 244 4.15 -2.29 -0.45
C ILE A 244 2.67 -2.48 -0.78
N PHE A 245 2.13 -1.60 -1.60
CA PHE A 245 0.75 -1.62 -2.04
C PHE A 245 0.63 -2.14 -3.47
N CYS A 246 -0.20 -3.15 -3.68
CA CYS A 246 -0.46 -3.79 -4.97
C CYS A 246 -1.93 -3.58 -5.38
N THR A 247 -2.18 -3.14 -6.60
CA THR A 247 -3.53 -2.96 -7.15
C THR A 247 -3.53 -3.08 -8.68
N HIS A 248 -4.69 -3.41 -9.26
CA HIS A 248 -4.97 -3.25 -10.69
C HIS A 248 -5.73 -1.95 -11.02
N SER A 249 -6.00 -1.12 -10.00
CA SER A 249 -6.81 0.07 -10.13
C SER A 249 -5.98 1.34 -9.99
N ILE A 250 -5.92 2.14 -11.06
CA ILE A 250 -5.38 3.50 -10.99
C ILE A 250 -6.10 4.36 -9.93
N LYS A 251 -7.40 4.11 -9.69
CA LYS A 251 -8.17 4.79 -8.66
C LYS A 251 -7.73 4.35 -7.26
N GLY A 252 -7.55 3.05 -7.06
CA GLY A 252 -7.00 2.50 -5.82
C GLY A 252 -5.62 3.07 -5.50
N LEU A 253 -4.75 3.14 -6.50
CA LEU A 253 -3.43 3.76 -6.41
C LEU A 253 -3.52 5.23 -5.96
N LYS A 254 -4.39 6.04 -6.59
CA LYS A 254 -4.58 7.45 -6.21
C LYS A 254 -5.03 7.61 -4.76
N GLU A 255 -6.00 6.82 -4.31
CA GLU A 255 -6.50 6.89 -2.93
C GLU A 255 -5.46 6.39 -1.92
N MET A 256 -4.66 5.37 -2.24
CA MET A 256 -3.55 4.94 -1.37
C MET A 256 -2.50 6.03 -1.24
N LYS A 257 -2.07 6.65 -2.35
CA LYS A 257 -1.14 7.78 -2.30
C LYS A 257 -1.72 8.93 -1.47
N ARG A 258 -3.01 9.25 -1.65
CA ARG A 258 -3.68 10.25 -0.83
C ARG A 258 -3.65 9.91 0.66
N ALA A 259 -3.87 8.65 1.04
CA ALA A 259 -3.79 8.20 2.43
C ALA A 259 -2.38 8.40 3.00
N MET A 260 -1.35 7.96 2.27
CA MET A 260 0.06 8.09 2.66
C MET A 260 0.47 9.56 2.86
N TRP A 261 0.25 10.42 1.85
CA TRP A 261 0.58 11.85 1.92
C TRP A 261 -0.13 12.56 3.09
N LYS A 262 -1.36 12.16 3.43
CA LYS A 262 -2.11 12.76 4.54
C LYS A 262 -1.56 12.39 5.92
N VAL A 263 -0.96 11.22 6.07
CA VAL A 263 -0.31 10.83 7.33
C VAL A 263 1.00 11.58 7.49
N ASP A 264 1.76 11.73 6.41
CA ASP A 264 3.02 12.48 6.38
C ASP A 264 2.83 13.98 6.68
N GLU A 265 1.79 14.63 6.14
CA GLU A 265 1.44 16.04 6.42
C GLU A 265 1.31 16.37 7.92
N THR A 266 1.05 15.37 8.77
CA THR A 266 0.96 15.57 10.23
C THR A 266 2.33 15.87 10.87
N GLY A 267 3.43 15.67 10.14
CA GLY A 267 4.80 15.86 10.59
C GLY A 267 5.26 14.86 11.65
N ARG A 268 4.45 13.83 11.95
CA ARG A 268 4.76 12.83 12.98
C ARG A 268 5.63 11.68 12.45
N PHE A 269 5.63 11.49 11.14
CA PHE A 269 6.27 10.39 10.41
C PHE A 269 6.78 10.90 9.07
N CYS A 270 7.85 10.28 8.57
CA CYS A 270 8.37 10.51 7.24
C CYS A 270 8.19 9.23 6.43
N PHE A 271 7.46 9.33 5.33
CA PHE A 271 7.44 8.30 4.31
C PHE A 271 8.32 8.73 3.13
N SER A 272 9.01 7.79 2.49
CA SER A 272 9.63 8.04 1.18
C SER A 272 9.06 7.10 0.13
N ASP A 273 8.65 7.65 -1.01
CA ASP A 273 8.25 6.83 -2.14
C ASP A 273 9.51 6.32 -2.84
N ARG A 274 9.57 5.00 -3.02
CA ARG A 274 10.71 4.29 -3.60
C ARG A 274 10.33 3.52 -4.86
N THR A 275 9.23 3.90 -5.50
CA THR A 275 8.74 3.27 -6.73
C THR A 275 9.79 3.25 -7.84
N ASP A 276 10.55 4.34 -7.98
CA ASP A 276 11.81 4.34 -8.73
C ASP A 276 12.99 4.31 -7.71
N PRO A 277 13.82 3.25 -7.71
CA PRO A 277 14.98 3.14 -6.84
C PRO A 277 15.98 4.30 -6.97
N ASN A 278 16.01 4.97 -8.12
CA ASN A 278 16.85 6.12 -8.40
C ASN A 278 16.19 7.46 -7.99
N GLN A 279 14.91 7.45 -7.61
CA GLN A 279 14.15 8.64 -7.24
C GLN A 279 13.49 8.43 -5.88
N THR A 280 14.28 8.57 -4.82
CA THR A 280 13.70 8.69 -3.47
C THR A 280 13.09 10.08 -3.33
N VAL A 281 11.76 10.13 -3.18
CA VAL A 281 11.07 11.36 -2.82
C VAL A 281 10.68 11.27 -1.35
N LEU A 282 11.36 12.03 -0.51
CA LEU A 282 10.91 12.29 0.85
C LEU A 282 9.60 13.05 0.77
N PHE A 283 8.53 12.49 1.33
CA PHE A 283 7.35 13.29 1.55
C PHE A 283 7.68 14.36 2.59
N LYS A 284 7.30 15.59 2.25
CA LYS A 284 7.46 16.76 3.08
C LYS A 284 6.10 17.44 3.14
N ARG A 285 5.90 18.26 4.18
CA ARG A 285 4.68 19.07 4.35
C ARG A 285 4.30 19.85 3.09
N GLU A 286 5.29 20.30 2.32
CA GLU A 286 5.10 20.71 0.92
C GLU A 286 5.88 19.77 -0.02
N PRO A 287 5.23 19.24 -1.08
CA PRO A 287 5.91 18.45 -2.10
C PRO A 287 7.08 19.20 -2.73
N ASP A 288 8.16 18.49 -3.08
CA ASP A 288 9.25 19.08 -3.86
C ASP A 288 8.80 19.32 -5.33
N TYR A 289 8.16 20.47 -5.56
CA TYR A 289 7.69 20.87 -6.88
C TYR A 289 8.84 21.10 -7.87
N ARG A 290 10.07 21.37 -7.41
CA ARG A 290 11.23 21.50 -8.31
C ARG A 290 11.60 20.14 -8.88
N GLN A 291 11.65 19.11 -8.03
CA GLN A 291 11.86 17.73 -8.46
C GLN A 291 10.76 17.28 -9.43
N LEU A 292 9.49 17.50 -9.08
CA LEU A 292 8.37 17.13 -9.96
C LEU A 292 8.43 17.84 -11.32
N LYS A 293 8.76 19.15 -11.34
CA LYS A 293 8.95 19.90 -12.60
C LYS A 293 10.03 19.25 -13.46
N LYS A 294 11.19 18.93 -12.87
CA LYS A 294 12.30 18.28 -13.56
C LYS A 294 11.86 16.96 -14.19
N LEU A 295 11.20 16.09 -13.43
CA LEU A 295 10.70 14.80 -13.93
C LEU A 295 9.73 14.95 -15.11
N ILE A 296 8.78 15.87 -15.01
CA ILE A 296 7.80 16.14 -16.08
C ILE A 296 8.52 16.66 -17.33
N VAL A 297 9.44 17.62 -17.18
CA VAL A 297 10.19 18.19 -18.30
C VAL A 297 11.07 17.13 -18.95
N ASP A 298 11.82 16.35 -18.19
CA ASP A 298 12.73 15.33 -18.72
C ASP A 298 11.95 14.26 -19.53
N LYS A 299 10.73 13.90 -19.10
CA LYS A 299 9.87 12.95 -19.81
C LYS A 299 9.25 13.53 -21.10
N PHE A 300 8.80 14.78 -21.06
CA PHE A 300 7.91 15.36 -22.08
C PHE A 300 8.53 16.47 -22.94
N ARG A 301 9.75 16.91 -22.67
CA ARG A 301 10.43 17.97 -23.44
C ARG A 301 10.33 17.73 -24.95
N GLY A 302 9.92 18.76 -25.69
CA GLY A 302 9.75 18.73 -27.14
C GLY A 302 8.52 17.95 -27.64
N LYS A 303 7.72 17.33 -26.76
CA LYS A 303 6.54 16.54 -27.13
C LYS A 303 5.26 17.36 -27.00
N GLU A 304 4.25 16.93 -27.75
CA GLU A 304 2.86 17.35 -27.59
C GLU A 304 2.07 16.20 -27.00
N VAL A 305 1.51 16.39 -25.79
CA VAL A 305 0.89 15.32 -25.01
C VAL A 305 -0.45 15.74 -24.40
N PRO A 306 -1.41 14.80 -24.27
CA PRO A 306 -2.65 15.05 -23.55
C PRO A 306 -2.40 15.15 -22.04
N ILE A 307 -3.23 15.95 -21.37
CA ILE A 307 -3.13 16.23 -19.93
C ILE A 307 -3.29 14.99 -19.05
N GLU A 308 -3.98 13.97 -19.56
CA GLU A 308 -4.17 12.66 -18.95
C GLU A 308 -2.90 11.83 -18.96
N GLU A 309 -2.06 11.93 -20.00
CA GLU A 309 -0.77 11.24 -20.06
C GLU A 309 0.20 11.81 -19.02
N ILE A 310 0.20 13.13 -18.85
CA ILE A 310 0.97 13.78 -17.78
C ILE A 310 0.44 13.35 -16.41
N GLU A 311 -0.90 13.30 -16.22
CA GLU A 311 -1.48 12.82 -14.96
C GLU A 311 -1.09 11.37 -14.67
N ASN A 312 -1.15 10.51 -15.68
CA ASN A 312 -0.78 9.11 -15.57
C ASN A 312 0.69 8.98 -15.19
N PHE A 313 1.59 9.68 -15.88
CA PHE A 313 3.02 9.73 -15.52
C PHE A 313 3.22 10.17 -14.07
N VAL A 314 2.59 11.27 -13.64
CA VAL A 314 2.72 11.78 -12.26
C VAL A 314 2.23 10.76 -11.24
N VAL A 315 1.08 10.14 -11.47
CA VAL A 315 0.50 9.19 -10.52
C VAL A 315 1.22 7.84 -10.52
N VAL A 316 1.64 7.37 -11.70
CA VAL A 316 2.15 6.02 -11.91
C VAL A 316 3.68 5.96 -11.78
N GLU A 317 4.40 6.90 -12.36
CA GLU A 317 5.87 6.82 -12.46
C GLU A 317 6.57 7.68 -11.39
N THR A 318 5.83 8.42 -10.55
CA THR A 318 6.41 9.29 -9.52
C THR A 318 5.74 9.15 -8.16
N ALA A 319 6.32 9.75 -7.13
CA ALA A 319 5.75 9.84 -5.78
C ALA A 319 4.54 10.78 -5.65
N PHE A 320 4.36 11.66 -6.63
CA PHE A 320 3.47 12.82 -6.52
C PHE A 320 2.01 12.46 -6.85
N ARG A 321 1.08 13.30 -6.38
CA ARG A 321 -0.35 13.12 -6.61
C ARG A 321 -0.80 13.88 -7.86
N GLU A 322 -1.94 13.47 -8.41
CA GLU A 322 -2.62 14.13 -9.52
C GLU A 322 -2.89 15.63 -9.25
N THR A 323 -3.04 16.00 -7.98
CA THR A 323 -3.26 17.39 -7.55
C THR A 323 -2.00 18.26 -7.56
N HIS A 324 -0.80 17.67 -7.65
CA HIS A 324 0.46 18.40 -7.46
C HIS A 324 0.95 19.15 -8.70
N PHE A 325 0.60 18.73 -9.92
CA PHE A 325 1.27 19.27 -11.11
C PHE A 325 0.50 20.37 -11.85
N ARG A 326 -0.84 20.34 -11.87
CA ARG A 326 -1.65 21.30 -12.67
C ARG A 326 -1.39 22.75 -12.27
N LYS A 327 -1.61 23.07 -11.00
CA LYS A 327 -1.51 24.44 -10.48
C LYS A 327 -0.06 24.85 -10.18
N GLN A 328 0.74 23.93 -9.65
CA GLN A 328 2.06 24.28 -9.10
C GLN A 328 3.19 24.16 -10.13
N ILE A 329 2.97 23.44 -11.23
CA ILE A 329 3.99 23.19 -12.25
C ILE A 329 3.56 23.76 -13.60
N LEU A 330 2.47 23.26 -14.18
CA LEU A 330 2.06 23.62 -15.54
C LEU A 330 1.68 25.10 -15.64
N LYS A 331 0.92 25.63 -14.66
CA LYS A 331 0.51 27.04 -14.67
C LYS A 331 1.72 27.99 -14.68
N PRO A 332 2.70 27.89 -13.76
CA PRO A 332 3.93 28.69 -13.83
C PRO A 332 4.71 28.53 -15.16
N MET A 333 4.80 27.31 -15.70
CA MET A 333 5.47 27.04 -16.99
C MET A 333 4.77 27.71 -18.18
N GLU A 334 3.46 27.94 -18.09
CA GLU A 334 2.68 28.64 -19.11
C GLU A 334 2.74 30.18 -18.96
N GLU A 335 3.01 30.67 -17.76
CA GLU A 335 3.00 32.10 -17.42
C GLU A 335 4.38 32.78 -17.56
N VAL A 336 5.47 32.02 -17.46
CA VAL A 336 6.83 32.53 -17.67
C VAL A 336 7.07 33.03 -19.11
N ASN A 337 8.00 33.97 -19.28
CA ASN A 337 8.38 34.53 -20.58
C ASN A 337 9.90 34.38 -20.80
N PRO A 338 10.37 33.65 -21.84
CA PRO A 338 9.56 32.89 -22.80
C PRO A 338 8.83 31.70 -22.13
N PRO A 339 7.66 31.28 -22.64
CA PRO A 339 6.91 30.17 -22.07
C PRO A 339 7.68 28.86 -22.20
N GLU A 340 7.56 28.00 -21.20
CA GLU A 340 8.13 26.64 -21.22
C GLU A 340 7.12 25.60 -21.76
N ILE A 341 5.83 25.91 -21.71
CA ILE A 341 4.77 25.10 -22.35
C ILE A 341 3.79 25.97 -23.13
N ARG A 342 3.13 25.37 -24.12
CA ARG A 342 1.99 25.97 -24.84
C ARG A 342 0.81 25.02 -24.85
N VAL A 343 -0.38 25.54 -24.57
CA VAL A 343 -1.62 24.77 -24.75
C VAL A 343 -2.02 24.83 -26.22
N VAL A 344 -2.06 23.67 -26.88
CA VAL A 344 -2.36 23.53 -28.31
C VAL A 344 -3.85 23.40 -28.54
N LYS A 345 -4.53 22.63 -27.68
CA LYS A 345 -5.99 22.41 -27.73
C LYS A 345 -6.56 22.32 -26.32
N SER A 346 -7.67 23.00 -26.02
CA SER A 346 -8.35 22.90 -24.73
C SER A 346 -9.74 23.55 -24.77
N GLU A 347 -10.69 22.99 -24.01
CA GLU A 347 -11.99 23.61 -23.73
C GLU A 347 -11.94 24.63 -22.57
N ARG A 348 -10.73 24.98 -22.09
CA ARG A 348 -10.56 25.87 -20.95
C ARG A 348 -11.16 27.25 -21.20
N LYS A 349 -11.87 27.78 -20.21
CA LYS A 349 -12.38 29.16 -20.20
C LYS A 349 -11.36 30.20 -19.73
N ARG A 350 -10.27 29.76 -19.08
CA ARG A 350 -9.23 30.64 -18.51
C ARG A 350 -7.85 29.99 -18.61
N LYS A 351 -6.81 30.83 -18.72
CA LYS A 351 -5.40 30.42 -18.67
C LYS A 351 -5.07 29.75 -17.33
N GLY A 352 -4.15 28.79 -17.32
CA GLY A 352 -3.75 28.07 -16.09
C GLY A 352 -4.74 27.02 -15.59
N VAL A 353 -5.73 26.62 -16.40
CA VAL A 353 -6.59 25.46 -16.14
C VAL A 353 -6.49 24.48 -17.29
N TYR A 354 -6.40 23.19 -16.95
CA TYR A 354 -6.16 22.10 -17.87
C TYR A 354 -7.26 21.03 -17.69
N PRO A 355 -8.47 21.25 -18.21
CA PRO A 355 -9.54 20.24 -18.17
C PRO A 355 -9.19 19.01 -19.02
N LYS A 356 -9.94 17.93 -18.84
CA LYS A 356 -9.83 16.69 -19.65
C LYS A 356 -9.83 17.02 -21.16
N GLY A 357 -8.98 16.35 -21.94
CA GLY A 357 -8.81 16.58 -23.37
C GLY A 357 -7.88 17.76 -23.73
N THR A 358 -7.26 18.42 -22.74
CA THR A 358 -6.26 19.46 -23.00
C THR A 358 -4.98 18.86 -23.56
N ILE A 359 -4.47 19.42 -24.66
CA ILE A 359 -3.20 19.04 -25.28
C ILE A 359 -2.17 20.14 -25.03
N ILE A 360 -0.99 19.73 -24.54
CA ILE A 360 0.10 20.60 -24.13
C ILE A 360 1.37 20.25 -24.91
N ARG A 361 1.99 21.26 -25.51
CA ARG A 361 3.32 21.17 -26.09
C ARG A 361 4.36 21.69 -25.10
N PHE A 362 5.36 20.85 -24.80
CA PHE A 362 6.54 21.23 -24.03
C PHE A 362 7.60 21.80 -24.98
N LEU A 363 8.12 22.97 -24.65
CA LEU A 363 9.05 23.73 -25.49
C LEU A 363 10.52 23.38 -25.19
#